data_AF-A0A2W5V117-F1
#
_entry.id   AF-A0A2W5V117-F1
#
_cell.length_a   1.000
_cell.length_b   1.000
_cell.length_c   1.000
_cell.angle_alpha   90.00
_cell.angle_beta   90.00
_cell.angle_gamma   90.00
#
_symmetry.space_group_name_H-M   'P 1'
#
loop_
_entity.id
_entity.type
_entity.pdbx_description
1 polymer ?
#
loop_
_entity_poly.entity_id
_entity_poly.type
_entity_poly.pdbx_seq_one_letter_code
_entity_poly.pdbx_strand_id
1 'polypeptide(L)'
;MTQLLIPARAERMFGKGRRRKRRLRSSDDVWLDLIDKVTTVLDEAENDMRVLTREYPPHVLALYLAGADETRRELEAWRREILTPPSA
;
A
#
# COMPACT_ATOMS: atom_id res chain seq x y z
N MET A 1 -8.41 -17.00 -21.25
CA MET A 1 -8.17 -17.76 -20.00
C MET A 1 -6.98 -17.15 -19.28
N THR A 2 -7.24 -16.23 -18.36
CA THR A 2 -6.26 -15.34 -17.71
C THR A 2 -6.18 -15.71 -16.24
N GLN A 3 -5.32 -16.68 -15.92
CA GLN A 3 -5.26 -17.25 -14.56
C GLN A 3 -3.82 -17.55 -14.11
N LEU A 4 -2.81 -16.74 -14.46
CA LEU A 4 -1.43 -17.01 -14.01
C LEU A 4 -0.57 -15.79 -13.61
N LEU A 5 -1.11 -14.56 -13.58
CA LEU A 5 -0.28 -13.37 -13.28
C LEU A 5 -0.23 -12.96 -11.80
N ILE A 6 -1.11 -13.49 -10.95
CA ILE A 6 -1.18 -13.16 -9.51
C ILE A 6 -0.06 -13.82 -8.67
N PRO A 7 0.35 -15.08 -8.91
CA PRO A 7 1.32 -15.76 -8.03
C PRO A 7 2.71 -15.09 -8.02
N ALA A 8 3.18 -14.60 -9.17
CA ALA A 8 4.50 -14.00 -9.30
C ALA A 8 4.61 -12.62 -8.61
N ARG A 9 3.51 -11.86 -8.52
CA ARG A 9 3.45 -10.59 -7.79
C ARG A 9 3.39 -10.84 -6.27
N ALA A 10 2.65 -11.87 -5.86
CA ALA A 10 2.62 -12.31 -4.46
C ALA A 10 3.99 -12.82 -3.97
N GLU A 11 4.72 -13.58 -4.79
CA GLU A 11 6.08 -14.03 -4.41
C GLU A 11 7.08 -12.89 -4.24
N ARG A 12 6.94 -11.80 -5.03
CA ARG A 12 7.74 -10.58 -4.86
C ARG A 12 7.40 -9.83 -3.58
N MET A 13 6.12 -9.73 -3.22
CA MET A 13 5.69 -9.04 -1.99
C MET A 13 5.96 -9.83 -0.70
N PHE A 14 6.02 -11.16 -0.76
CA PHE A 14 6.07 -12.02 0.43
C PHE A 14 7.34 -12.86 0.59
N GLY A 15 8.35 -12.66 -0.28
CA GLY A 15 9.75 -13.08 -0.07
C GLY A 15 9.97 -14.47 0.52
N LYS A 16 10.16 -15.48 -0.33
CA LYS A 16 10.61 -16.82 0.08
C LYS A 16 11.90 -16.75 0.92
N GLY A 17 11.86 -17.28 2.14
CA GLY A 17 13.00 -18.03 2.66
C GLY A 17 14.02 -17.34 3.58
N ARG A 18 13.61 -16.47 4.51
CA ARG A 18 14.42 -16.23 5.72
C ARG A 18 13.64 -16.58 6.99
N ARG A 19 13.77 -17.83 7.42
CA ARG A 19 13.33 -18.34 8.72
C ARG A 19 14.22 -17.74 9.83
N ARG A 20 14.17 -16.41 10.01
CA ARG A 20 14.72 -15.74 11.20
C ARG A 20 13.89 -16.18 12.40
N LYS A 21 14.54 -16.44 13.55
CA LYS A 21 13.85 -16.70 14.84
C LYS A 21 12.74 -15.66 14.98
N ARG A 22 11.49 -16.12 14.88
CA ARG A 22 10.28 -15.30 14.83
C ARG A 22 10.10 -14.69 16.22
N ARG A 23 10.77 -13.57 16.49
CA ARG A 23 10.28 -12.64 17.51
C ARG A 23 8.85 -12.35 17.07
N LEU A 24 7.86 -12.66 17.92
CA LEU A 24 6.48 -12.28 17.67
C LEU A 24 6.52 -10.77 17.41
N ARG A 25 6.27 -10.39 16.15
CA ARG A 25 6.09 -8.98 15.79
C ARG A 25 5.00 -8.44 16.70
N SER A 26 5.20 -7.25 17.26
CA SER A 26 4.10 -6.58 17.95
C SER A 26 2.95 -6.43 16.94
N SER A 27 1.72 -6.34 17.45
CA SER A 27 0.56 -6.06 16.58
C SER A 27 0.82 -4.82 15.72
N ASP A 28 1.47 -3.82 16.31
CA ASP A 28 1.85 -2.56 15.67
C ASP A 28 2.81 -2.76 14.49
N ASP A 29 3.82 -3.63 14.62
CA ASP A 29 4.74 -3.97 13.52
C ASP A 29 4.01 -4.59 12.32
N VAL A 30 2.91 -5.32 12.56
CA VAL A 30 2.10 -5.92 11.49
C VAL A 30 1.27 -4.85 10.78
N TRP A 31 0.69 -3.92 11.55
CA TRP A 31 -0.08 -2.81 10.99
C TRP A 31 0.80 -1.83 10.21
N LEU A 32 2.00 -1.52 10.69
CA LEU A 32 2.96 -0.68 9.98
C LEU A 32 3.38 -1.31 8.65
N ASP A 33 3.66 -2.62 8.63
CA ASP A 33 4.01 -3.36 7.42
C ASP A 33 2.84 -3.40 6.41
N LEU A 34 1.60 -3.46 6.89
CA LEU A 34 0.41 -3.37 6.05
C LEU A 34 0.25 -1.95 5.46
N ILE A 35 0.42 -0.90 6.26
CA ILE A 35 0.37 0.49 5.81
C ILE A 35 1.40 0.71 4.69
N ASP A 36 2.65 0.29 4.90
CA ASP A 36 3.71 0.46 3.90
C ASP A 36 3.38 -0.27 2.58
N LYS A 37 2.79 -1.47 2.66
CA LYS A 37 2.33 -2.22 1.48
C LYS A 37 1.20 -1.53 0.73
N VAL A 38 0.19 -1.03 1.45
CA VAL A 38 -0.96 -0.35 0.84
C VAL A 38 -0.50 0.93 0.17
N THR A 39 0.38 1.71 0.80
CA THR A 39 0.98 2.92 0.20
C THR A 39 1.74 2.58 -1.08
N THR A 40 2.51 1.49 -1.09
CA THR A 40 3.24 1.04 -2.30
C THR A 40 2.28 0.72 -3.45
N VAL A 41 1.19 -0.01 -3.17
CA VAL A 41 0.19 -0.34 -4.19
C VAL A 41 -0.52 0.92 -4.70
N LEU A 42 -0.78 1.88 -3.82
CA LEU A 42 -1.40 3.16 -4.18
C LEU A 42 -0.50 3.96 -5.13
N ASP A 43 0.80 4.04 -4.84
CA ASP A 43 1.77 4.74 -5.68
C ASP A 43 1.94 4.07 -7.06
N GLU A 44 1.95 2.72 -7.10
CA GLU A 44 1.97 1.97 -8.37
C GLU A 44 0.71 2.26 -9.20
N ALA A 45 -0.47 2.23 -8.58
CA ALA A 45 -1.73 2.49 -9.27
C ALA A 45 -1.84 3.96 -9.74
N GLU A 46 -1.33 4.91 -8.96
CA GLU A 46 -1.23 6.32 -9.35
C GLU A 46 -0.32 6.50 -10.57
N ASN A 47 0.83 5.83 -10.59
CA ASN A 47 1.74 5.86 -11.73
C ASN A 47 1.08 5.26 -12.98
N ASP A 48 0.42 4.11 -12.86
CA ASP A 48 -0.30 3.48 -13.96
C ASP A 48 -1.40 4.40 -14.52
N MET A 49 -2.19 5.04 -13.66
CA MET A 49 -3.24 5.98 -14.07
C MET A 49 -2.68 7.23 -14.75
N ARG A 50 -1.51 7.73 -14.32
CA ARG A 50 -0.81 8.85 -14.98
C ARG A 50 -0.29 8.45 -16.37
N VAL A 51 0.18 7.23 -16.55
CA VAL A 51 0.59 6.72 -17.88
C VAL A 51 -0.61 6.61 -18.81
N LEU A 52 -1.77 6.20 -18.29
CA LEU A 52 -3.04 6.07 -19.02
C LEU A 52 -3.80 7.41 -19.19
N THR A 53 -3.18 8.55 -18.86
CA THR A 53 -3.77 9.91 -18.98
C THR A 53 -4.40 10.21 -20.34
N ARG A 54 -3.93 9.59 -21.43
CA ARG A 54 -4.46 9.78 -22.79
C ARG A 54 -5.73 8.98 -23.07
N GLU A 55 -6.02 7.97 -22.25
CA GLU A 55 -7.15 7.05 -22.44
C GLU A 55 -8.38 7.49 -21.64
N TYR A 56 -8.20 8.37 -20.65
CA TYR A 56 -9.27 8.85 -19.78
C TYR A 56 -9.44 10.36 -19.87
N PRO A 57 -10.69 10.87 -19.73
CA PRO A 57 -10.92 12.29 -19.58
C PRO A 57 -10.17 12.85 -18.35
N PRO A 58 -9.62 14.08 -18.42
CA PRO A 58 -8.83 14.66 -17.32
C PRO A 58 -9.56 14.71 -15.97
N HIS A 59 -10.89 14.86 -15.97
CA HIS A 59 -11.68 14.89 -14.74
C HIS A 59 -11.72 13.54 -14.02
N VAL A 60 -11.65 12.42 -14.76
CA VAL A 60 -11.63 11.07 -14.16
C VAL A 60 -10.32 10.85 -13.42
N LEU A 61 -9.21 11.24 -14.04
CA LEU A 61 -7.90 11.19 -13.39
C LEU A 61 -7.85 12.10 -12.16
N ALA A 62 -8.39 13.31 -12.25
CA ALA A 62 -8.42 14.24 -11.12
C ALA A 62 -9.20 13.69 -9.92
N LEU A 63 -10.36 13.05 -10.16
CA LEU A 63 -11.14 12.40 -9.11
C LEU A 63 -10.39 11.22 -8.49
N TYR A 64 -9.74 10.40 -9.31
CA TYR A 64 -8.94 9.28 -8.83
C TYR A 64 -7.77 9.75 -7.94
N LEU A 65 -7.01 10.75 -8.40
CA LEU A 65 -5.88 11.30 -7.64
C LEU A 65 -6.32 11.95 -6.33
N ALA A 66 -7.48 12.62 -6.32
CA ALA A 66 -8.03 13.19 -5.10
C ALA A 66 -8.38 12.11 -4.06
N GLY A 67 -9.00 11.00 -4.48
CA GLY A 67 -9.29 9.87 -3.60
C GLY A 67 -8.02 9.13 -3.13
N ALA A 68 -7.00 9.04 -3.98
CA ALA A 68 -5.69 8.51 -3.59
C ALA A 68 -5.04 9.38 -2.50
N ASP A 69 -5.07 10.70 -2.65
CA ASP A 69 -4.55 11.64 -1.64
C ASP A 69 -5.30 11.54 -0.30
N GLU A 70 -6.62 11.37 -0.33
CA GLU A 70 -7.42 11.13 0.87
C GLU A 70 -6.99 9.83 1.57
N THR A 71 -6.89 8.73 0.82
CA THR A 71 -6.43 7.44 1.34
C THR A 71 -5.04 7.54 1.96
N ARG A 72 -4.12 8.29 1.33
CA ARG A 72 -2.76 8.52 1.84
C ARG A 72 -2.79 9.25 3.19
N ARG A 73 -3.64 10.27 3.33
CA ARG A 73 -3.81 10.99 4.60
C ARG A 73 -4.34 10.10 5.73
N GLU A 74 -5.29 9.22 5.43
CA GLU A 74 -5.83 8.26 6.41
C GLU A 74 -4.75 7.28 6.88
N LEU A 75 -3.99 6.70 5.94
CA LEU A 75 -2.88 5.80 6.25
C LEU A 75 -1.80 6.48 7.10
N GLU A 76 -1.47 7.75 6.80
CA GLU A 76 -0.55 8.54 7.61
C GLU A 76 -1.10 8.87 9.00
N ALA A 77 -2.41 9.05 9.15
CA ALA A 77 -3.04 9.26 10.45
C ALA A 77 -2.93 7.99 11.30
N TRP A 78 -3.27 6.83 10.74
CA TRP A 78 -3.12 5.54 11.42
C TRP A 78 -1.67 5.24 11.78
N ARG A 79 -0.73 5.53 10.88
CA ARG A 79 0.69 5.38 11.15
C ARG A 79 1.13 6.22 12.35
N ARG A 80 0.65 7.47 12.43
CA ARG A 80 0.92 8.36 13.56
C ARG A 80 0.32 7.84 14.85
N GLU A 81 -0.92 7.35 14.83
CA GLU A 81 -1.58 6.76 16.00
C GLU A 81 -0.82 5.54 16.53
N ILE A 82 -0.34 4.66 15.65
CA ILE A 82 0.45 3.48 16.04
C ILE A 82 1.81 3.87 16.63
N LEU A 83 2.46 4.88 16.05
CA LEU A 83 3.79 5.32 16.48
C LEU A 83 3.77 6.25 17.70
N THR A 84 2.64 6.85 18.02
CA THR A 84 2.51 7.74 19.17
C THR A 84 2.00 6.91 20.36
N PRO A 85 2.85 6.60 21.36
CA PRO A 85 2.36 5.92 22.55
C PRO A 85 1.30 6.80 23.25
N PRO A 86 0.31 6.20 23.94
CA PRO A 86 -0.59 6.98 24.78
C PRO A 86 0.29 7.77 25.77
N SER A 87 0.13 9.09 25.78
CA SER A 87 0.79 9.96 26.74
C SER A 87 0.49 9.46 28.14
N ALA A 88 1.52 8.92 28.80
CA ALA A 88 1.50 8.50 30.20
C ALA A 88 1.47 9.70 31.15
#